data_AF-R7JSI5-F1
#
_entry.id   AF-R7JSI5-F1
#
_cell.length_a   1.000
_cell.length_b   1.000
_cell.length_c   1.000
_cell.angle_alpha   90.00
_cell.angle_beta   90.00
_cell.angle_gamma   90.00
#
_symmetry.space_group_name_H-M   'P 1'
#
loop_
_entity.id
_entity.type
_entity.pdbx_description
1 polymer ?
#
loop_
_entity_poly.entity_id
_entity_poly.type
_entity_poly.pdbx_seq_one_letter_code
_entity_poly.pdbx_strand_id
1 'polypeptide(L)'
;MLSSSVPEELIDVVTHNVSSPEFVYDKTFDLPNQYHFIECNIPFAKHFNISGGHISFIIDKEDFDFYFYRGHEQDGYFDLQIGFYQKVGPEYVQVLYKIGIVRIIFN
;
A
#
# COMPACT_ATOMS: atom_id res chain seq x y z
N MET A 1 26.47 9.03 -11.39
CA MET A 1 25.00 8.96 -11.36
C MET A 1 24.65 7.64 -10.69
N LEU A 2 24.36 7.65 -9.40
CA LEU A 2 23.94 6.44 -8.69
C LEU A 2 22.43 6.34 -8.86
N SER A 3 21.99 5.44 -9.74
CA SER A 3 20.64 4.90 -9.68
C SER A 3 20.56 4.11 -8.37
N SER A 4 20.20 4.75 -7.27
CA SER A 4 19.73 4.03 -6.10
C SER A 4 18.28 3.66 -6.40
N SER A 5 18.08 2.47 -6.98
CA SER A 5 16.76 1.85 -7.00
C SER A 5 16.28 1.76 -5.56
N VAL A 6 15.16 2.41 -5.25
CA VAL A 6 14.51 2.29 -3.93
C VAL A 6 14.23 0.80 -3.71
N PRO A 7 14.64 0.21 -2.57
CA PRO A 7 14.43 -1.21 -2.32
C PRO A 7 12.94 -1.52 -2.22
N GLU A 8 12.51 -2.59 -2.89
CA GLU A 8 11.15 -3.13 -2.85
C GLU A 8 11.11 -4.42 -2.01
N GLU A 9 10.09 -4.56 -1.17
CA GLU A 9 9.92 -5.70 -0.26
C GLU A 9 8.45 -6.15 -0.22
N LEU A 10 8.17 -7.44 -0.43
CA LEU A 10 6.84 -8.00 -0.17
C LEU A 10 6.60 -8.05 1.34
N ILE A 11 5.63 -7.27 1.82
CA ILE A 11 5.35 -7.08 3.25
C ILE A 11 4.05 -7.74 3.70
N ASP A 12 3.13 -8.03 2.78
CA ASP A 12 1.88 -8.73 3.10
C ASP A 12 1.27 -9.42 1.87
N VAL A 13 0.45 -10.44 2.12
CA VAL A 13 -0.35 -11.13 1.11
C VAL A 13 -1.77 -11.29 1.66
N VAL A 14 -2.73 -10.72 0.95
CA VAL A 14 -4.15 -10.73 1.34
C VAL A 14 -4.99 -11.34 0.23
N THR A 15 -5.98 -12.14 0.61
CA THR A 15 -6.95 -12.69 -0.34
C THR A 15 -8.22 -11.86 -0.28
N HIS A 16 -8.68 -11.40 -1.45
CA HIS A 16 -9.94 -10.67 -1.59
C HIS A 16 -10.92 -11.50 -2.42
N ASN A 17 -12.10 -11.78 -1.84
CA ASN A 17 -13.20 -12.34 -2.61
C ASN A 17 -13.79 -11.25 -3.51
N VAL A 18 -13.69 -11.40 -4.82
CA VAL A 18 -14.11 -10.38 -5.81
C VAL A 18 -15.62 -10.13 -5.82
N SER A 19 -16.40 -11.03 -5.21
CA SER A 19 -17.85 -10.86 -5.00
C SER A 19 -18.16 -9.99 -3.79
N SER A 20 -17.17 -9.62 -2.98
CA SER A 20 -17.37 -8.77 -1.79
C SER A 20 -17.80 -7.36 -2.21
N PRO A 21 -18.67 -6.70 -1.42
CA PRO A 21 -19.10 -5.34 -1.72
C PRO A 21 -17.99 -4.30 -1.55
N GLU A 22 -16.94 -4.63 -0.80
CA GLU A 22 -15.81 -3.76 -0.53
C GLU A 22 -14.55 -4.57 -0.23
N PHE A 23 -13.39 -3.99 -0.53
CA PHE A 23 -12.09 -4.43 -0.06
C PHE A 23 -11.69 -3.61 1.16
N VAL A 24 -11.49 -4.27 2.28
CA VAL A 24 -11.04 -3.65 3.53
C VAL A 24 -9.61 -4.07 3.79
N TYR A 25 -8.73 -3.08 3.94
CA TYR A 25 -7.36 -3.27 4.40
C TYR A 25 -7.21 -2.66 5.78
N ASP A 26 -6.71 -3.42 6.74
CA ASP A 26 -6.47 -2.96 8.11
C ASP A 26 -5.30 -3.76 8.69
N LYS A 27 -4.12 -3.14 8.73
CA LYS A 27 -2.89 -3.78 9.21
C LYS A 27 -1.97 -2.79 9.92
N THR A 28 -1.26 -3.32 10.90
CA THR A 28 -0.14 -2.64 11.55
C THR A 28 1.16 -3.29 11.13
N PHE A 29 2.07 -2.49 10.60
CA PHE A 29 3.44 -2.90 10.33
C PHE A 29 4.33 -2.53 11.50
N ASP A 30 5.16 -3.48 11.94
CA ASP A 30 6.19 -3.21 12.92
C ASP A 30 7.34 -2.47 12.24
N LEU A 31 7.21 -1.14 12.23
CA LEU A 31 8.18 -0.24 11.64
C LEU A 31 9.03 0.41 12.73
N PRO A 32 10.35 0.54 12.53
CA PRO A 32 11.18 1.43 13.33
C PRO A 32 10.56 2.83 13.46
N ASN A 33 10.53 3.37 14.68
CA ASN A 33 9.92 4.67 15.07
C ASN A 33 10.34 5.90 14.23
N GLN A 34 11.33 5.76 13.36
CA GLN A 34 11.84 6.80 12.46
C GLN A 34 11.06 6.90 11.13
N TYR A 35 10.19 5.93 10.82
CA TYR A 35 9.40 5.95 9.60
C TYR A 35 8.11 6.73 9.78
N HIS A 36 7.84 7.63 8.84
CA HIS A 36 6.58 8.33 8.71
C HIS A 36 5.97 7.96 7.35
N PHE A 37 4.70 7.56 7.38
CA PHE A 37 3.96 7.02 6.25
C PHE A 37 3.28 8.13 5.48
N ILE A 38 3.53 8.22 4.17
CA ILE A 38 3.01 9.28 3.32
C ILE A 38 2.93 8.63 1.94
N GLU A 39 1.74 8.56 1.33
CA GLU A 39 1.49 8.05 -0.03
C GLU A 39 1.34 6.52 -0.19
N CYS A 40 0.07 6.11 -0.31
CA CYS A 40 -0.33 4.94 -1.08
C CYS A 40 -0.94 5.43 -2.41
N ASN A 41 -0.65 4.77 -3.53
CA ASN A 41 -1.16 5.13 -4.86
C ASN A 41 -2.64 4.71 -5.05
N ILE A 42 -3.51 5.08 -4.11
CA ILE A 42 -4.93 4.71 -4.09
C ILE A 42 -5.79 5.94 -3.73
N PRO A 43 -5.87 6.95 -4.62
CA PRO A 43 -6.58 8.21 -4.31
C PRO A 43 -8.10 8.03 -4.19
N PHE A 44 -8.63 6.88 -4.61
CA PHE A 44 -10.05 6.53 -4.56
C PHE A 44 -10.42 5.73 -3.28
N ALA A 45 -9.45 5.35 -2.45
CA ALA A 45 -9.74 4.65 -1.21
C ALA A 45 -10.43 5.57 -0.18
N LYS A 46 -11.44 5.02 0.51
CA LYS A 46 -12.23 5.67 1.55
C LYS A 46 -11.73 5.30 2.94
N HIS A 47 -12.09 6.11 3.93
CA HIS A 47 -11.74 5.90 5.35
C HIS A 47 -10.24 5.65 5.57
N PHE A 48 -9.42 6.34 4.77
CA PHE A 48 -7.98 6.18 4.78
C PHE A 48 -7.38 6.73 6.08
N ASN A 49 -6.73 5.87 6.85
CA ASN A 49 -6.09 6.20 8.11
C ASN A 49 -4.67 5.68 8.14
N ILE A 50 -3.76 6.50 8.66
CA ILE A 50 -2.36 6.21 8.82
C ILE A 50 -1.91 6.71 10.18
N SER A 51 -1.47 5.80 11.06
CA SER A 51 -0.99 6.16 12.40
C SER A 51 0.06 5.18 12.92
N GLY A 52 1.28 5.65 13.19
CA GLY A 52 2.25 4.92 14.03
C GLY A 52 2.55 3.46 13.66
N GLY A 53 2.50 3.10 12.38
CA GLY A 53 2.68 1.71 11.92
C GLY A 53 1.45 1.18 11.19
N HIS A 54 0.29 1.71 11.55
CA HIS A 54 -1.03 1.28 11.11
C HIS A 54 -1.44 1.96 9.81
N ILE A 55 -1.94 1.17 8.87
CA ILE A 55 -2.60 1.61 7.65
C ILE A 55 -3.95 0.90 7.59
N SER A 56 -5.01 1.67 7.40
CA SER A 56 -6.33 1.12 7.08
C SER A 56 -7.03 1.94 6.00
N PHE A 57 -7.76 1.26 5.13
CA PHE A 57 -8.58 1.90 4.10
C PHE A 57 -9.63 0.92 3.56
N ILE A 58 -10.63 1.47 2.87
CA ILE A 58 -11.71 0.73 2.23
C ILE A 58 -11.77 1.13 0.75
N ILE A 59 -12.02 0.17 -0.13
CA ILE A 59 -12.26 0.40 -1.55
C ILE A 59 -13.58 -0.26 -1.91
N ASP A 60 -14.54 0.51 -2.41
CA ASP A 60 -15.82 -0.03 -2.86
C ASP A 60 -15.63 -0.97 -4.04
N LYS A 61 -16.57 -1.90 -4.23
CA LYS A 61 -16.52 -2.88 -5.32
C LYS A 61 -16.33 -2.23 -6.70
N GLU A 62 -17.05 -1.17 -7.02
CA GLU A 62 -16.97 -0.54 -8.35
C GLU A 62 -15.56 -0.01 -8.63
N ASP A 63 -14.94 0.65 -7.65
CA ASP A 63 -13.58 1.15 -7.75
C ASP A 63 -12.56 0.00 -7.78
N PHE A 64 -12.73 -1.02 -6.94
CA PHE A 64 -11.85 -2.20 -6.94
C PHE A 64 -11.88 -2.92 -8.29
N ASP A 65 -13.08 -3.17 -8.82
CA ASP A 65 -13.27 -3.85 -10.09
C ASP A 65 -12.64 -3.07 -11.25
N PHE A 66 -12.82 -1.74 -11.25
CA PHE A 66 -12.33 -0.86 -12.30
C PHE A 66 -10.80 -0.68 -12.26
N TYR A 67 -10.24 -0.38 -11.08
CA TYR A 67 -8.82 -0.02 -10.95
C TYR A 67 -7.89 -1.23 -10.78
N PHE A 68 -8.37 -2.34 -10.22
CA PHE A 68 -7.52 -3.51 -9.93
C PHE A 68 -7.94 -4.76 -10.70
N TYR A 69 -9.19 -5.20 -10.57
CA TYR A 69 -9.59 -6.51 -11.08
C TYR A 69 -9.51 -6.59 -12.62
N ARG A 70 -10.12 -5.63 -13.33
CA ARG A 70 -10.20 -5.67 -14.81
C ARG A 70 -8.83 -5.74 -15.50
N GLY A 71 -7.80 -5.12 -14.91
CA GLY A 71 -6.45 -5.09 -15.48
C GLY A 71 -5.62 -6.35 -15.16
N HIS A 72 -6.00 -7.09 -14.12
CA HIS A 72 -5.18 -8.14 -13.52
C HIS A 72 -5.91 -9.49 -13.36
N GLU A 73 -7.11 -9.63 -13.94
CA GLU A 73 -7.90 -10.87 -13.89
C GLU A 73 -7.09 -12.08 -14.38
N GLN A 74 -6.25 -11.90 -15.41
CA GLN A 74 -5.39 -12.96 -15.94
C GLN A 74 -4.23 -13.33 -15.01
N ASP A 75 -3.71 -12.35 -14.27
CA ASP A 75 -2.63 -12.55 -13.31
C ASP A 75 -3.14 -13.18 -12.00
N GLY A 76 -4.42 -12.94 -11.67
CA GLY A 76 -5.07 -13.41 -10.44
C GLY A 76 -4.65 -12.63 -9.19
N TYR A 77 -3.86 -11.57 -9.33
CA TYR A 77 -3.46 -10.71 -8.22
C TYR A 77 -3.11 -9.28 -8.66
N PHE A 78 -3.15 -8.35 -7.70
CA PHE A 78 -2.64 -6.98 -7.84
C PHE A 78 -1.63 -6.67 -6.73
N ASP A 79 -0.51 -6.05 -7.10
CA ASP A 79 0.52 -5.63 -6.14
C ASP A 79 0.35 -4.14 -5.80
N LEU A 80 -0.14 -3.88 -4.59
CA LEU A 80 -0.25 -2.53 -4.04
C LEU A 80 1.11 -2.07 -3.50
N GLN A 81 1.57 -0.91 -3.96
CA GLN A 81 2.81 -0.28 -3.50
C GLN A 81 2.57 0.76 -2.40
N ILE A 82 3.34 0.67 -1.32
CA ILE A 82 3.30 1.57 -0.15
C ILE A 82 4.67 2.21 0.04
N GLY A 83 4.76 3.53 -0.01
CA GLY A 83 6.00 4.26 0.22
C GLY A 83 6.31 4.40 1.71
N PHE A 84 7.50 3.97 2.14
CA PHE A 84 7.98 4.22 3.50
C PHE A 84 9.05 5.32 3.48
N TYR A 85 8.76 6.43 4.16
CA TYR A 85 9.66 7.57 4.20
C TYR A 85 10.33 7.69 5.56
N GLN A 86 11.63 7.97 5.54
CA GLN A 86 12.38 8.32 6.75
C GLN A 86 12.50 9.84 6.83
N LYS A 87 12.29 10.40 8.03
CA LYS A 87 12.64 11.80 8.30
C LYS A 87 14.12 11.90 8.61
N VAL A 88 14.84 12.72 7.86
CA VAL A 88 16.29 12.89 8.03
C VAL A 88 16.62 14.35 8.36
N GLY A 89 17.36 14.55 9.45
CA GLY A 89 17.94 15.83 9.82
C GLY A 89 16.99 16.82 10.49
N PRO A 90 17.52 18.00 10.89
CA PRO A 90 16.76 19.03 11.60
C PRO A 90 15.73 19.77 10.72
N GLU A 91 15.83 19.66 9.40
CA GLU A 91 14.98 20.36 8.43
C GLU A 91 13.74 19.57 7.97
N TYR A 92 13.42 18.43 8.61
CA TYR A 92 12.23 17.61 8.32
C TYR A 92 12.11 17.15 6.85
N VAL A 93 13.23 16.83 6.20
CA VAL A 93 13.21 16.29 4.83
C VAL A 93 12.75 14.83 4.86
N GLN A 94 11.79 14.50 3.98
CA GLN A 94 11.31 13.13 3.76
C GLN A 94 12.12 12.48 2.65
N VAL A 95 12.71 11.34 2.96
CA VAL A 95 13.44 10.53 1.98
C VAL A 95 12.74 9.20 1.84
N LEU A 96 12.36 8.83 0.61
CA LEU A 96 11.80 7.52 0.32
C LEU A 96 12.86 6.45 0.61
N TYR A 97 12.62 5.63 1.64
CA TYR A 97 13.56 4.64 2.13
C TYR A 97 13.34 3.27 1.50
N LYS A 98 12.09 2.82 1.41
CA LYS A 98 11.71 1.55 0.78
C LYS A 98 10.27 1.59 0.25
N ILE A 99 9.95 0.69 -0.67
CA ILE A 99 8.59 0.44 -1.16
C ILE A 99 8.14 -0.92 -0.62
N GLY A 100 7.02 -0.93 0.09
CA GLY A 100 6.32 -2.15 0.49
C GLY A 100 5.36 -2.62 -0.59
N ILE A 101 5.35 -3.92 -0.84
CA ILE A 101 4.39 -4.57 -1.72
C ILE A 101 3.38 -5.35 -0.88
N VAL A 102 2.10 -5.03 -1.03
CA VAL A 102 0.98 -5.82 -0.52
C VAL A 102 0.34 -6.52 -1.71
N ARG A 103 0.44 -7.85 -1.76
CA ARG A 103 -0.17 -8.64 -2.84
C ARG A 103 -1.61 -8.97 -2.51
N ILE A 104 -2.54 -8.51 -3.33
CA ILE A 104 -3.98 -8.80 -3.23
C ILE A 104 -4.30 -9.91 -4.23
N ILE A 105 -4.57 -11.13 -3.73
CA ILE A 105 -4.97 -12.28 -4.54
C ILE A 105 -6.48 -12.26 -4.73
N PHE A 106 -6.94 -12.40 -5.97
CA PHE A 106 -8.36 -12.47 -6.31
C PHE A 106 -8.88 -13.89 -6.10
N ASN A 107 -10.02 -14.02 -5.40
CA ASN A 107 -10.70 -15.28 -5.12
C ASN A 107 -12.20 -15.17 -5.41
#